data_AF-A0A7W0GBW2-F1
#
_entry.id   AF-A0A7W0GBW2-F1
#
_cell.length_a   1.000
_cell.length_b   1.000
_cell.length_c   1.000
_cell.angle_alpha   90.00
_cell.angle_beta   90.00
_cell.angle_gamma   90.00
#
_symmetry.space_group_name_H-M   'P 1'
#
loop_
_entity.id
_entity.type
_entity.pdbx_description
1 polymer ?
#
loop_
_entity_poly.entity_id
_entity_poly.type
_entity_poly.pdbx_seq_one_letter_code
_entity_poly.pdbx_strand_id
1 'polypeptide(L)'
;MSRRTFVLLNAVLAAALLAGCGGSDGDHNAADVTFATDMIPHHRQAVEMADFAESRSSNPEVLELAAGIRDAQDPEIATMSGWLEEWGEPLPEEMDGMARGGMPGMMSEEQLAELEAATGTTFDEQFLEMMIDHHTGAVQMAQTEQADGQFADAIALAEQIEESQTAEIATMEELLAA
;
A
#
# COMPACT_ATOMS: atom_id res chain seq x y z
N MET A 1 -7.60 -8.90 -39.27
CA MET A 1 -6.36 -8.39 -38.65
C MET A 1 -6.56 -6.91 -38.34
N SER A 2 -7.16 -6.61 -37.20
CA SER A 2 -7.38 -5.23 -36.76
C SER A 2 -6.26 -4.88 -35.78
N ARG A 3 -5.45 -3.88 -36.13
CA ARG A 3 -4.42 -3.33 -35.24
C ARG A 3 -5.14 -2.57 -34.14
N ARG A 4 -5.23 -3.16 -32.94
CA ARG A 4 -5.60 -2.43 -31.73
C ARG A 4 -4.39 -1.60 -31.32
N THR A 5 -4.52 -0.29 -31.48
CA THR A 5 -3.59 0.70 -30.94
C THR A 5 -3.67 0.61 -29.42
N PHE A 6 -2.65 0.02 -28.78
CA PHE A 6 -2.44 0.19 -27.35
C PHE A 6 -2.05 1.66 -27.12
N VAL A 7 -2.86 2.37 -26.35
CA VAL A 7 -2.48 3.67 -25.79
C VAL A 7 -1.63 3.34 -24.58
N LEU A 8 -0.31 3.42 -24.73
CA LEU A 8 0.62 3.40 -23.61
C LEU A 8 0.42 4.72 -22.84
N LEU A 9 -0.40 4.68 -21.79
CA LEU A 9 -0.46 5.76 -20.82
C LEU A 9 0.78 5.62 -19.94
N ASN A 10 1.87 6.30 -20.33
CA ASN A 10 3.03 6.47 -19.46
C ASN A 10 2.63 7.42 -18.33
N ALA A 11 2.11 6.88 -17.23
CA ALA A 11 2.02 7.60 -15.98
C ALA A 11 3.31 7.36 -15.19
N VAL A 12 4.43 7.89 -15.68
CA VAL A 12 5.60 8.09 -14.83
C VAL A 12 5.30 9.33 -14.00
N LEU A 13 4.63 9.15 -12.86
CA LEU A 13 4.64 10.17 -11.83
C LEU A 13 6.00 10.05 -11.13
N ALA A 14 6.94 10.89 -11.58
CA ALA A 14 8.21 11.04 -10.90
C ALA A 14 7.92 11.53 -9.47
N ALA A 15 8.05 10.64 -8.49
CA ALA A 15 8.10 11.01 -7.09
C ALA A 15 9.23 12.03 -6.92
N ALA A 16 8.86 13.27 -6.65
CA ALA A 16 9.81 14.29 -6.28
C ALA A 16 10.40 13.87 -4.93
N LEU A 17 11.65 13.43 -4.93
CA LEU A 17 12.48 13.29 -3.73
C LEU A 17 12.61 14.68 -3.08
N LEU A 18 11.64 15.05 -2.25
CA LEU A 18 11.84 16.04 -1.22
C LEU A 18 12.63 15.35 -0.12
N ALA A 19 13.96 15.38 -0.27
CA ALA A 19 14.87 15.30 0.85
C ALA A 19 14.68 16.56 1.72
N GLY A 20 13.56 16.61 2.44
CA GLY A 20 13.29 17.55 3.50
C GLY A 20 13.81 16.96 4.81
N CYS A 21 15.09 17.15 5.11
CA CYS A 21 15.53 17.15 6.51
C CYS A 21 14.94 18.39 7.18
N GLY A 22 13.67 18.32 7.56
CA GLY A 22 12.98 19.34 8.31
C GLY A 22 11.98 18.61 9.19
N GLY A 23 12.40 18.22 10.39
CA GLY A 23 11.47 17.78 11.42
C GLY A 23 10.42 18.88 11.58
N SER A 24 9.17 18.54 11.29
CA SER A 24 8.09 19.43 11.65
C SER A 24 7.99 19.38 13.18
N ASP A 25 8.36 20.48 13.83
CA ASP A 25 8.12 20.74 15.26
C ASP A 25 6.59 20.90 15.53
N GLY A 26 5.77 20.03 14.94
CA GLY A 26 4.32 19.98 15.13
C GLY A 26 3.97 19.01 16.24
N ASP A 27 3.08 19.41 17.15
CA ASP A 27 2.45 18.47 18.08
C ASP A 27 1.72 17.38 17.27
N HIS A 28 2.05 16.11 17.49
CA HIS A 28 1.26 14.96 17.06
C HIS A 28 0.22 14.62 18.14
N ASN A 29 -0.77 13.81 17.78
CA ASN A 29 -1.84 13.33 18.62
C ASN A 29 -1.99 11.80 18.51
N ALA A 30 -3.02 11.25 19.17
CA ALA A 30 -3.24 9.80 19.17
C ALA A 30 -3.68 9.24 17.81
N ALA A 31 -4.30 10.04 16.94
CA ALA A 31 -4.67 9.62 15.59
C ALA A 31 -3.41 9.43 14.74
N ASP A 32 -2.48 10.39 14.77
CA ASP A 32 -1.21 10.29 14.03
C ASP A 32 -0.43 9.02 14.42
N VAL A 33 -0.36 8.72 15.73
CA VAL A 33 0.27 7.50 16.26
C VAL A 33 -0.46 6.24 15.79
N THR A 34 -1.80 6.24 15.83
CA THR A 34 -2.61 5.08 15.40
C THR A 34 -2.43 4.82 13.91
N PHE A 35 -2.48 5.86 13.09
CA PHE A 35 -2.26 5.78 11.65
C PHE A 35 -0.90 5.17 11.33
N ALA A 36 0.19 5.71 11.89
CA ALA A 36 1.52 5.17 11.66
C ALA A 36 1.67 3.72 12.17
N THR A 37 1.11 3.42 13.36
CA THR A 37 1.19 2.08 13.96
C THR A 37 0.45 1.03 13.13
N ASP A 38 -0.71 1.35 12.59
CA ASP A 38 -1.58 0.42 11.86
C ASP A 38 -1.20 0.34 10.37
N MET A 39 -0.83 1.45 9.74
CA MET A 39 -0.51 1.47 8.32
C MET A 39 0.83 0.78 8.00
N ILE A 40 1.79 0.73 8.93
CA ILE A 40 3.05 0.00 8.74
C ILE A 40 2.81 -1.51 8.47
N PRO A 41 2.15 -2.28 9.35
CA PRO A 41 1.87 -3.70 9.08
C PRO A 41 0.93 -3.90 7.89
N HIS A 42 0.03 -2.95 7.61
CA HIS A 42 -0.81 -2.96 6.41
C HIS A 42 0.05 -2.90 5.13
N HIS A 43 0.94 -1.91 5.02
CA HIS A 43 1.85 -1.80 3.87
C HIS A 43 2.81 -2.99 3.75
N ARG A 44 3.30 -3.53 4.87
CA ARG A 44 4.14 -4.74 4.84
C ARG A 44 3.42 -5.94 4.19
N GLN A 45 2.11 -6.09 4.40
CA GLN A 45 1.34 -7.15 3.76
C GLN A 45 1.14 -6.92 2.25
N ALA A 46 0.90 -5.68 1.82
CA ALA A 46 0.85 -5.36 0.39
C ALA A 46 2.21 -5.63 -0.29
N VAL A 47 3.32 -5.26 0.36
CA VAL A 47 4.67 -5.61 -0.11
C VAL A 47 4.80 -7.14 -0.20
N GLU A 48 4.48 -7.91 0.85
CA GLU A 48 4.54 -9.38 0.81
C GLU A 48 3.73 -9.98 -0.35
N MET A 49 2.51 -9.51 -0.58
CA MET A 49 1.68 -9.95 -1.72
C MET A 49 2.33 -9.62 -3.06
N ALA A 50 2.93 -8.44 -3.20
CA ALA A 50 3.65 -8.02 -4.39
C ALA A 50 4.93 -8.87 -4.64
N ASP A 51 5.58 -9.40 -3.60
CA ASP A 51 6.77 -10.28 -3.73
C ASP A 51 6.43 -11.55 -4.48
N PHE A 52 5.23 -12.09 -4.24
CA PHE A 52 4.80 -13.31 -4.91
C PHE A 52 4.72 -13.14 -6.42
N ALA A 53 4.39 -11.94 -6.92
CA ALA A 53 4.19 -11.69 -8.35
C ALA A 53 5.42 -12.05 -9.21
N GLU A 54 6.64 -11.77 -8.73
CA GLU A 54 7.87 -12.02 -9.48
C GLU A 54 8.04 -13.49 -9.92
N SER A 55 7.58 -14.43 -9.09
CA SER A 55 7.70 -15.87 -9.35
C SER A 55 6.42 -16.53 -9.83
N ARG A 56 5.26 -15.87 -9.63
CA ARG A 56 3.93 -16.45 -9.85
C ARG A 56 3.20 -15.89 -11.05
N SER A 57 3.53 -14.68 -11.50
CA SER A 57 2.94 -14.07 -12.69
C SER A 57 3.87 -14.14 -13.91
N SER A 58 3.27 -14.14 -15.10
CA SER A 58 3.96 -13.83 -16.36
C SER A 58 3.31 -12.68 -17.12
N ASN A 59 2.30 -12.05 -16.52
CA ASN A 59 1.61 -10.91 -17.09
C ASN A 59 2.44 -9.65 -16.83
N PRO A 60 2.96 -8.97 -17.87
CA PRO A 60 3.82 -7.80 -17.69
C PRO A 60 3.12 -6.65 -16.94
N GLU A 61 1.81 -6.49 -17.09
CA GLU A 61 1.06 -5.40 -16.43
C GLU A 61 0.91 -5.67 -14.92
N VAL A 62 0.71 -6.93 -14.53
CA VAL A 62 0.67 -7.34 -13.11
C VAL A 62 2.05 -7.21 -12.46
N LEU A 63 3.10 -7.60 -13.19
CA LEU A 63 4.48 -7.45 -12.71
C LEU A 63 4.87 -5.98 -12.53
N GLU A 64 4.46 -5.11 -13.45
CA GLU A 64 4.69 -3.66 -13.36
C GLU A 64 3.93 -3.05 -12.18
N LEU A 65 2.66 -3.40 -11.99
CA LEU A 65 1.87 -2.97 -10.83
C LEU A 65 2.50 -3.41 -9.50
N ALA A 66 2.89 -4.69 -9.38
CA ALA A 66 3.50 -5.21 -8.16
C ALA A 66 4.82 -4.50 -7.81
N ALA A 67 5.66 -4.20 -8.81
CA ALA A 67 6.87 -3.41 -8.62
C ALA A 67 6.55 -1.98 -8.17
N GLY A 68 5.55 -1.34 -8.78
CA GLY A 68 5.09 0.01 -8.40
C GLY A 68 4.64 0.10 -6.95
N ILE A 69 3.83 -0.88 -6.50
CA ILE A 69 3.35 -0.96 -5.10
C ILE A 69 4.53 -1.01 -4.12
N ARG A 70 5.57 -1.81 -4.41
CA ARG A 70 6.77 -1.92 -3.57
C ARG A 70 7.54 -0.61 -3.50
N ASP A 71 7.83 -0.05 -4.67
CA ASP A 71 8.61 1.18 -4.81
C ASP A 71 7.93 2.37 -4.12
N ALA A 72 6.60 2.36 -4.03
CA ALA A 72 5.82 3.35 -3.30
C ALA A 72 5.78 3.07 -1.78
N GLN A 73 5.41 1.86 -1.36
CA GLN A 73 5.07 1.59 0.05
C GLN A 73 6.28 1.36 0.96
N ASP A 74 7.43 0.91 0.45
CA ASP A 74 8.65 0.74 1.25
C ASP A 74 9.15 2.09 1.86
N PRO A 75 9.27 3.18 1.08
CA PRO A 75 9.57 4.51 1.64
C PRO A 75 8.55 5.03 2.65
N GLU A 76 7.27 4.72 2.46
CA GLU A 76 6.18 5.13 3.36
C GLU A 76 6.28 4.42 4.72
N ILE A 77 6.58 3.12 4.72
CA ILE A 77 6.90 2.34 5.94
C ILE A 77 8.07 2.99 6.68
N ALA A 78 9.14 3.35 5.98
CA ALA A 78 10.31 3.98 6.60
C ALA A 78 9.98 5.35 7.21
N THR A 79 9.12 6.12 6.54
CA THR A 79 8.68 7.45 6.99
C THR A 79 7.87 7.35 8.27
N MET A 80 6.84 6.50 8.29
CA MET A 80 5.99 6.28 9.48
C MET A 80 6.79 5.68 10.65
N SER A 81 7.72 4.77 10.36
CA SER A 81 8.61 4.23 11.40
C SER A 81 9.47 5.32 12.03
N GLY A 82 10.01 6.23 11.21
CA GLY A 82 10.78 7.38 11.69
C GLY A 82 9.97 8.30 12.60
N TRP A 83 8.69 8.53 12.28
CA TRP A 83 7.79 9.31 13.14
C TRP A 83 7.56 8.64 14.49
N LEU A 84 7.23 7.35 14.52
CA LEU A 84 7.02 6.62 15.79
C LEU A 84 8.28 6.67 16.67
N GLU A 85 9.47 6.49 16.08
CA GLU A 85 10.74 6.63 16.80
C GLU A 85 10.94 8.03 17.37
N GLU A 86 10.67 9.08 16.58
CA GLU A 86 10.78 10.48 17.00
C GLU A 86 9.79 10.83 18.12
N TRP A 87 8.57 10.31 18.05
CA TRP A 87 7.52 10.49 19.06
C TRP A 87 7.75 9.65 20.32
N GLY A 88 8.71 8.71 20.29
CA GLY A 88 9.00 7.81 21.41
C GLY A 88 7.97 6.69 21.58
N GLU A 89 7.23 6.39 20.52
CA GLU A 89 6.24 5.32 20.46
C GLU A 89 6.88 3.99 20.03
N PRO A 90 6.33 2.85 20.46
CA PRO A 90 6.86 1.56 20.04
C PRO A 90 6.61 1.34 18.54
N LEU A 91 7.61 0.83 17.83
CA LEU A 91 7.39 0.32 16.49
C LEU A 91 6.52 -0.94 16.56
N PRO A 92 5.55 -1.11 15.64
CA PRO A 92 4.85 -2.38 15.50
C PRO A 92 5.88 -3.46 15.12
N GLU A 93 6.03 -4.46 16.00
CA GLU A 93 6.91 -5.60 15.72
C GLU A 93 6.43 -6.35 14.46
N GLU A 94 7.34 -7.10 13.85
CA GLU A 94 7.04 -8.08 12.80
C GLU A 94 5.81 -8.91 13.23
N MET A 95 4.71 -8.75 12.48
CA MET A 95 3.35 -9.21 12.77
C MET A 95 3.26 -10.37 13.78
N ASP A 96 3.09 -10.05 15.07
CA ASP A 96 2.63 -11.05 16.04
C ASP A 96 1.17 -11.38 15.69
N GLY A 97 0.82 -12.67 15.62
CA GLY A 97 -0.37 -13.19 14.92
C GLY A 97 -1.74 -12.70 15.42
N MET A 98 -1.78 -11.83 16.43
CA MET A 98 -2.98 -11.23 17.00
C MET A 98 -3.36 -9.88 16.35
N ALA A 99 -2.47 -9.23 15.61
CA ALA A 99 -2.74 -7.95 14.93
C ALA A 99 -3.27 -8.12 13.48
N ARG A 100 -3.16 -9.32 12.89
CA ARG A 100 -3.45 -9.60 11.47
C ARG A 100 -4.92 -9.51 11.05
N GLY A 101 -5.88 -9.52 11.99
CA GLY A 101 -7.31 -9.68 11.66
C GLY A 101 -8.21 -8.48 11.93
N GLY A 102 -7.66 -7.35 12.40
CA GLY A 102 -8.47 -6.21 12.88
C GLY A 102 -8.58 -5.03 11.91
N MET A 103 -7.60 -4.85 11.03
CA MET A 103 -7.53 -3.67 10.17
C MET A 103 -8.30 -3.89 8.85
N PRO A 104 -8.97 -2.86 8.33
CA PRO A 104 -9.70 -2.94 7.06
C PRO A 104 -8.79 -3.44 5.92
N GLY A 105 -9.29 -4.41 5.14
CA GLY A 105 -8.62 -4.89 3.93
C GLY A 105 -7.47 -5.90 4.12
N MET A 106 -7.08 -6.22 5.36
CA MET A 106 -6.02 -7.22 5.58
C MET A 106 -6.46 -8.64 5.16
N MET A 107 -5.57 -9.34 4.48
CA MET A 107 -5.67 -10.77 4.19
C MET A 107 -5.28 -11.60 5.41
N SER A 108 -6.05 -12.66 5.67
CA SER A 108 -5.70 -13.68 6.65
C SER A 108 -4.48 -14.50 6.20
N GLU A 109 -3.84 -15.20 7.14
CA GLU A 109 -2.75 -16.13 6.84
C GLU A 109 -3.18 -17.23 5.85
N GLU A 110 -4.44 -17.67 5.92
CA GLU A 110 -5.00 -18.66 4.98
C GLU A 110 -5.09 -18.08 3.56
N GLN A 111 -5.62 -16.84 3.42
CA GLN A 111 -5.68 -16.16 2.12
C GLN A 111 -4.29 -15.88 1.53
N LEU A 112 -3.32 -15.46 2.35
CA LEU A 112 -1.94 -15.28 1.89
C LEU A 112 -1.31 -16.60 1.43
N ALA A 113 -1.54 -17.70 2.15
CA ALA A 113 -1.05 -19.00 1.75
C ALA A 113 -1.71 -19.51 0.45
N GLU A 114 -3.00 -19.21 0.24
CA GLU A 114 -3.70 -19.50 -1.01
C GLU A 114 -3.14 -18.70 -2.18
N LEU A 115 -2.91 -17.40 -1.98
CA LEU A 115 -2.27 -16.52 -2.97
C LEU A 115 -0.86 -17.00 -3.30
N GLU A 116 -0.04 -17.29 -2.28
CA GLU A 116 1.31 -17.83 -2.45
C GLU A 116 1.26 -19.17 -3.21
N ALA A 117 0.25 -20.01 -3.01
CA ALA A 117 0.15 -21.27 -3.74
C ALA A 117 -0.25 -21.11 -5.22
N ALA A 118 -0.90 -20.00 -5.58
CA ALA A 118 -1.38 -19.75 -6.93
C ALA A 118 -0.24 -19.48 -7.94
N THR A 119 -0.54 -19.66 -9.24
CA THR A 119 0.37 -19.34 -10.36
C THR A 119 -0.43 -18.91 -11.59
N GLY A 120 0.22 -18.16 -12.49
CA GLY A 120 -0.34 -17.73 -13.77
C GLY A 120 -1.60 -16.88 -13.58
N THR A 121 -2.56 -17.02 -14.50
CA THR A 121 -3.81 -16.24 -14.47
C THR A 121 -4.57 -16.36 -13.14
N THR A 122 -4.55 -17.52 -12.49
CA THR A 122 -5.19 -17.69 -11.18
C THR A 122 -4.48 -16.92 -10.06
N PHE A 123 -3.16 -16.75 -10.16
CA PHE A 123 -2.45 -15.82 -9.26
C PHE A 123 -2.84 -14.37 -9.58
N ASP A 124 -2.81 -14.00 -10.86
CA ASP A 124 -3.10 -12.64 -11.31
C ASP A 124 -4.48 -12.16 -10.83
N GLU A 125 -5.53 -12.97 -11.04
CA GLU A 125 -6.90 -12.65 -10.61
C GLU A 125 -6.99 -12.48 -9.07
N GLN A 126 -6.45 -13.43 -8.30
CA GLN A 126 -6.48 -13.36 -6.84
C GLN A 126 -5.67 -12.18 -6.29
N PHE A 127 -4.49 -11.93 -6.85
CA PHE A 127 -3.65 -10.80 -6.46
C PHE A 127 -4.40 -9.48 -6.65
N LEU A 128 -5.03 -9.27 -7.81
CA LEU A 128 -5.76 -8.04 -8.11
C LEU A 128 -6.99 -7.88 -7.21
N GLU A 129 -7.80 -8.93 -7.03
CA GLU A 129 -8.99 -8.89 -6.15
C GLU A 129 -8.60 -8.58 -4.69
N MET A 130 -7.61 -9.30 -4.16
CA MET A 130 -7.16 -9.11 -2.78
C MET A 130 -6.50 -7.74 -2.58
N MET A 131 -5.73 -7.26 -3.56
CA MET A 131 -5.08 -5.95 -3.47
C MET A 131 -6.07 -4.80 -3.60
N ILE A 132 -7.18 -4.96 -4.35
CA ILE A 132 -8.29 -3.99 -4.33
C ILE A 132 -8.91 -3.87 -2.93
N ASP A 133 -9.22 -5.00 -2.29
CA ASP A 133 -9.78 -5.01 -0.93
C ASP A 133 -8.80 -4.39 0.08
N HIS A 134 -7.51 -4.73 -0.06
CA HIS A 134 -6.43 -4.19 0.76
C HIS A 134 -6.33 -2.67 0.64
N HIS A 135 -6.21 -2.15 -0.58
CA HIS A 135 -6.13 -0.72 -0.86
C HIS A 135 -7.37 0.05 -0.44
N THR A 136 -8.55 -0.54 -0.59
CA THR A 136 -9.81 0.05 -0.09
C THR A 136 -9.76 0.23 1.45
N GLY A 137 -9.07 -0.66 2.16
CA GLY A 137 -8.79 -0.53 3.58
C GLY A 137 -7.81 0.61 3.90
N ALA A 138 -6.71 0.72 3.15
CA ALA A 138 -5.74 1.81 3.31
C ALA A 138 -6.37 3.18 3.09
N VAL A 139 -7.22 3.33 2.07
CA VAL A 139 -7.95 4.59 1.79
C VAL A 139 -8.82 4.99 2.98
N GLN A 140 -9.51 4.05 3.63
CA GLN A 140 -10.34 4.33 4.82
C GLN A 140 -9.49 4.81 6.02
N MET A 141 -8.34 4.18 6.24
CA MET A 141 -7.41 4.58 7.31
C MET A 141 -6.81 5.96 7.03
N ALA A 142 -6.41 6.22 5.78
CA ALA A 142 -5.91 7.52 5.34
C ALA A 142 -6.95 8.64 5.51
N GLN A 143 -8.22 8.40 5.15
CA GLN A 143 -9.30 9.36 5.37
C GLN A 143 -9.55 9.64 6.87
N THR A 144 -9.36 8.63 7.72
CA THR A 144 -9.47 8.80 9.19
C THR A 144 -8.35 9.70 9.71
N GLU A 145 -7.12 9.48 9.25
CA GLU A 145 -5.97 10.32 9.60
C GLU A 145 -6.16 11.77 9.14
N GLN A 146 -6.63 12.00 7.92
CA GLN A 146 -6.93 13.36 7.43
C GLN A 146 -7.99 14.09 8.27
N ALA A 147 -8.93 13.36 8.87
CA ALA A 147 -10.01 13.92 9.67
C ALA A 147 -9.59 14.22 11.11
N ASP A 148 -8.81 13.32 11.72
CA ASP A 148 -8.56 13.29 13.16
C ASP A 148 -7.09 13.60 13.54
N GLY A 149 -6.17 13.55 12.58
CA GLY A 149 -4.74 13.82 12.75
C GLY A 149 -4.42 15.28 13.08
N GLN A 150 -3.21 15.50 13.57
CA GLN A 150 -2.71 16.85 13.90
C GLN A 150 -1.33 17.11 13.28
N PHE A 151 -0.54 16.06 13.07
CA PHE A 151 0.78 16.16 12.51
C PHE A 151 0.70 16.38 11.00
N ALA A 152 1.11 17.58 10.55
CA ALA A 152 0.91 18.01 9.17
C ALA A 152 1.52 17.06 8.13
N ASP A 153 2.67 16.46 8.42
CA ASP A 153 3.31 15.52 7.48
C ASP A 153 2.60 14.15 7.44
N ALA A 154 1.95 13.72 8.54
CA ALA A 154 1.14 12.49 8.55
C ALA A 154 -0.15 12.67 7.75
N ILE A 155 -0.85 13.79 7.95
CA ILE A 155 -2.00 14.17 7.13
C ILE A 155 -1.62 14.26 5.65
N ALA A 156 -0.49 14.89 5.33
CA ALA A 156 -0.03 15.01 3.94
C ALA A 156 0.33 13.67 3.31
N LEU A 157 0.90 12.73 4.09
CA LEU A 157 1.13 11.36 3.61
C LEU A 157 -0.18 10.61 3.41
N ALA A 158 -1.16 10.77 4.32
CA ALA A 158 -2.47 10.16 4.19
C ALA A 158 -3.22 10.65 2.93
N GLU A 159 -3.15 11.94 2.60
CA GLU A 159 -3.69 12.48 1.33
C GLU A 159 -3.03 11.82 0.10
N GLN A 160 -1.70 11.65 0.13
CA GLN A 160 -0.96 11.00 -0.96
C GLN A 160 -1.34 9.52 -1.11
N ILE A 161 -1.48 8.79 0.00
CA ILE A 161 -1.92 7.40 0.02
C ILE A 161 -3.34 7.25 -0.53
N GLU A 162 -4.27 8.13 -0.14
CA GLU A 162 -5.63 8.10 -0.69
C GLU A 162 -5.62 8.29 -2.23
N GLU A 163 -4.86 9.28 -2.73
CA GLU A 163 -4.77 9.55 -4.16
C GLU A 163 -4.15 8.38 -4.92
N SER A 164 -2.99 7.90 -4.48
CA SER A 164 -2.24 6.85 -5.17
C SER A 164 -3.01 5.52 -5.14
N GLN A 165 -3.50 5.10 -3.99
CA GLN A 165 -4.18 3.80 -3.87
C GLN A 165 -5.55 3.81 -4.55
N THR A 166 -6.25 4.94 -4.64
CA THR A 166 -7.46 5.06 -5.47
C THR A 166 -7.14 4.86 -6.96
N ALA A 167 -6.01 5.40 -7.44
CA ALA A 167 -5.59 5.23 -8.82
C ALA A 167 -5.14 3.78 -9.12
N GLU A 168 -4.46 3.14 -8.18
CA GLU A 168 -4.08 1.72 -8.28
C GLU A 168 -5.30 0.79 -8.28
N ILE A 169 -6.32 1.07 -7.45
CA ILE A 169 -7.60 0.33 -7.49
C ILE A 169 -8.21 0.40 -8.90
N ALA A 170 -8.31 1.59 -9.49
CA ALA A 170 -8.84 1.74 -10.85
C ALA A 170 -8.03 0.94 -11.88
N THR A 171 -6.70 0.92 -11.74
CA THR A 171 -5.83 0.12 -12.60
C THR A 171 -6.10 -1.38 -12.45
N MET A 172 -6.26 -1.86 -11.21
CA MET A 172 -6.56 -3.27 -10.94
C MET A 172 -7.93 -3.69 -11.48
N GLU A 173 -8.94 -2.83 -11.36
CA GLU A 173 -10.26 -3.06 -11.95
C GLU A 173 -10.21 -3.16 -13.48
N GLU A 174 -9.40 -2.32 -14.14
CA GLU A 174 -9.17 -2.39 -15.58
C GLU A 174 -8.49 -3.71 -15.99
N LEU A 175 -7.49 -4.16 -15.23
CA LEU A 175 -6.78 -5.42 -15.47
C LEU A 175 -7.68 -6.65 -15.28
N LEU A 176 -8.58 -6.65 -14.29
CA LEU A 176 -9.56 -7.72 -14.08
C LEU A 176 -10.62 -7.79 -15.21
N ALA A 177 -10.88 -6.68 -15.89
CA ALA A 177 -11.87 -6.60 -16.97
C ALA A 177 -11.31 -6.94 -18.37
N ALA A 178 -10.01 -7.21 -18.50
CA ALA A 178 -9.27 -7.29 -19.76
C ALA A 178 -9.43 -8.61 -20.56
#